data_AF-A0A7S2XI38-F1
#
_entry.id   AF-A0A7S2XI38-F1
#
_cell.length_a   1.000
_cell.length_b   1.000
_cell.length_c   1.000
_cell.angle_alpha   90.00
_cell.angle_beta   90.00
_cell.angle_gamma   90.00
#
_symmetry.space_group_name_H-M   'P 1'
#
loop_
_entity.id
_entity.type
_entity.pdbx_description
1 polymer ?
#
loop_
_entity_poly.entity_id
_entity_poly.type
_entity_poly.pdbx_seq_one_letter_code
_entity_poly.pdbx_strand_id
1 'polypeptide(L)'
;SSYLAALCGLDMLSEPRYLAPLTLHNVAGTRGLWLAVVYAVFSSTAPLLLRRKKRKGKKRMNGERAEDGAWMRTAMTCFNSTVCASSAVNLYLFVEAVWASGGVQSLFLHATGPAEAEVMRAFWLYRTLKYVELLDTMLIIYRHKWRQLSFLHVYHHTSILVLAEVAYKFCPWVSVAPMLALNSAVHVAMYGYW
;
A
#
# COMPACT_ATOMS: atom_id res chain seq x y z
N SER A 1 -43.68 8.28 20.67
CA SER A 1 -43.17 7.03 20.07
C SER A 1 -41.87 7.24 19.30
N SER A 2 -40.84 7.83 19.92
CA SER A 2 -39.68 8.37 19.18
C SER A 2 -38.35 7.68 19.49
N TYR A 3 -38.36 6.59 20.27
CA TYR A 3 -37.15 5.86 20.67
C TYR A 3 -36.98 4.50 19.99
N LEU A 4 -37.96 4.04 19.19
CA LEU A 4 -37.90 2.74 18.51
C LEU A 4 -37.39 2.81 17.07
N ALA A 5 -37.19 4.00 16.50
CA ALA A 5 -36.63 4.14 15.15
C ALA A 5 -35.09 4.13 15.10
N ALA A 6 -34.41 4.17 16.25
CA ALA A 6 -32.94 4.20 16.34
C ALA A 6 -32.27 2.81 16.29
N LEU A 7 -33.04 1.71 16.31
CA LEU A 7 -32.51 0.34 16.42
C LEU A 7 -32.67 -0.53 15.17
N CYS A 8 -33.25 -0.02 14.07
CA CYS A 8 -33.55 -0.82 12.89
C CYS A 8 -32.71 -0.44 11.65
N GLY A 9 -31.39 -0.65 11.75
CA GLY A 9 -30.52 -1.27 10.74
C GLY A 9 -30.73 -1.09 9.22
N LEU A 10 -31.22 0.04 8.70
CA LEU A 10 -31.41 0.24 7.25
C LEU A 10 -31.00 1.63 6.73
N ASP A 11 -29.90 2.19 7.25
CA ASP A 11 -29.23 3.37 6.66
C ASP A 11 -27.83 3.03 6.11
N MET A 12 -27.54 1.75 5.86
CA MET A 12 -26.23 1.27 5.41
C MET A 12 -25.95 1.47 3.90
N LEU A 13 -26.75 2.29 3.22
CA LEU A 13 -26.57 2.64 1.80
C LEU A 13 -26.59 4.15 1.53
N SER A 14 -26.54 4.99 2.56
CA SER A 14 -26.25 6.41 2.33
C SER A 14 -24.76 6.58 2.09
N GLU A 15 -24.39 6.66 0.82
CA GLU A 15 -23.11 7.16 0.28
C GLU A 15 -22.40 8.12 1.24
N PRO A 16 -21.12 7.90 1.58
CA PRO A 16 -20.41 8.84 2.43
C PRO A 16 -20.30 10.18 1.69
N ARG A 17 -20.85 11.23 2.31
CA ARG A 17 -20.89 12.64 1.85
C ARG A 17 -19.53 13.28 1.54
N TYR A 18 -18.44 12.50 1.57
CA TYR A 18 -17.06 12.90 1.27
C TYR A 18 -16.61 12.53 -0.16
N LEU A 19 -17.44 11.85 -0.96
CA LEU A 19 -17.05 11.30 -2.26
C LEU A 19 -17.37 12.14 -3.51
N ALA A 20 -17.99 13.31 -3.42
CA ALA A 20 -18.29 14.13 -4.61
C ALA A 20 -18.06 15.61 -4.31
N PRO A 21 -17.14 16.34 -4.99
CA PRO A 21 -16.68 16.22 -6.37
C PRO A 21 -15.14 16.26 -6.56
N LEU A 22 -14.34 15.80 -5.57
CA LEU A 22 -12.86 15.74 -5.72
C LEU A 22 -12.34 14.45 -6.39
N THR A 23 -13.23 13.54 -6.75
CA THR A 23 -12.92 12.12 -7.02
C THR A 23 -12.71 11.73 -8.48
N LEU A 24 -13.01 12.60 -9.46
CA LEU A 24 -12.83 12.25 -10.88
C LEU A 24 -11.60 12.90 -11.54
N HIS A 25 -11.27 14.13 -11.18
CA HIS A 25 -10.20 14.87 -11.88
C HIS A 25 -8.79 14.65 -11.28
N ASN A 26 -8.66 14.46 -9.96
CA ASN A 26 -7.37 14.22 -9.29
C ASN A 26 -7.00 12.74 -9.15
N VAL A 27 -7.99 11.84 -9.25
CA VAL A 27 -7.77 10.38 -9.25
C VAL A 27 -7.16 9.92 -10.58
N ALA A 28 -7.41 10.62 -11.69
CA ALA A 28 -6.82 10.30 -12.98
C ALA A 28 -5.28 10.51 -13.00
N GLY A 29 -4.79 11.61 -12.42
CA GLY A 29 -3.35 11.90 -12.34
C GLY A 29 -2.60 10.97 -11.37
N THR A 30 -3.22 10.64 -10.23
CA THR A 30 -2.67 9.68 -9.26
C THR A 30 -2.72 8.24 -9.78
N ARG A 31 -3.77 7.85 -10.51
CA ARG A 31 -3.78 6.59 -11.29
C ARG A 31 -2.67 6.57 -12.34
N GLY A 32 -2.41 7.69 -13.01
CA GLY A 32 -1.34 7.82 -14.00
C GLY A 32 0.05 7.66 -13.39
N LEU A 33 0.32 8.32 -12.24
CA LEU A 33 1.58 8.17 -11.51
C LEU A 33 1.73 6.77 -10.93
N TRP A 34 0.64 6.17 -10.43
CA TRP A 34 0.65 4.81 -9.89
C TRP A 34 0.85 3.76 -10.97
N LEU A 35 0.15 3.88 -12.10
CA LEU A 35 0.40 3.09 -13.28
C LEU A 35 1.80 3.35 -13.82
N ALA A 36 2.34 4.56 -13.76
CA ALA A 36 3.71 4.86 -14.18
C ALA A 36 4.76 4.24 -13.24
N VAL A 37 4.53 4.21 -11.93
CA VAL A 37 5.42 3.54 -10.96
C VAL A 37 5.34 2.03 -11.16
N VAL A 38 4.13 1.45 -11.23
CA VAL A 38 3.93 0.02 -11.50
C VAL A 38 4.48 -0.34 -12.88
N TYR A 39 4.25 0.47 -13.90
CA TYR A 39 4.73 0.27 -15.26
C TYR A 39 6.24 0.44 -15.36
N ALA A 40 6.86 1.43 -14.69
CA ALA A 40 8.31 1.57 -14.64
C ALA A 40 8.97 0.39 -13.93
N VAL A 41 8.31 -0.18 -12.92
CA VAL A 41 8.74 -1.38 -12.19
C VAL A 41 8.51 -2.67 -13.02
N PHE A 42 7.42 -2.75 -13.77
CA PHE A 42 7.15 -3.87 -14.68
C PHE A 42 8.00 -3.80 -15.97
N SER A 43 8.31 -2.59 -16.44
CA SER A 43 9.16 -2.35 -17.62
C SER A 43 10.65 -2.53 -17.29
N SER A 44 11.05 -2.43 -16.03
CA SER A 44 12.41 -2.80 -15.58
C SER A 44 12.58 -4.32 -15.44
N THR A 45 11.49 -5.08 -15.32
CA THR A 45 11.50 -6.57 -15.33
C THR A 45 11.29 -7.17 -16.74
N ALA A 46 10.63 -6.46 -17.66
CA ALA A 46 10.39 -6.86 -19.06
C ALA A 46 11.66 -7.16 -19.91
N PRO A 47 12.75 -6.37 -19.88
CA PRO A 47 13.95 -6.66 -20.68
C PRO A 47 14.69 -7.92 -20.22
N LEU A 48 14.46 -8.39 -19.00
CA LEU A 48 14.98 -9.67 -18.50
C LEU A 48 14.18 -10.86 -19.05
N LEU A 49 12.87 -10.71 -19.24
CA LEU A 49 12.00 -11.73 -19.84
C LEU A 49 12.29 -11.92 -21.33
N LEU A 50 12.50 -10.83 -22.07
CA LEU A 50 12.67 -10.87 -23.53
C LEU A 50 14.08 -11.26 -23.98
N ARG A 51 15.13 -10.99 -23.19
CA ARG A 51 16.50 -11.49 -23.48
C ARG A 51 16.60 -13.02 -23.40
N ARG A 52 15.67 -13.70 -22.73
CA ARG A 52 15.67 -15.18 -22.55
C ARG A 52 15.15 -15.98 -23.74
N LYS A 53 14.27 -15.42 -24.60
CA LYS A 53 13.77 -16.19 -25.76
C LYS A 53 14.85 -16.41 -26.84
N LYS A 54 15.80 -15.48 -26.97
CA LYS A 54 16.88 -15.55 -27.98
C LYS A 54 18.07 -16.44 -27.55
N ARG A 55 18.15 -16.82 -26.28
CA ARG A 55 19.25 -17.64 -25.71
C ARG A 55 18.86 -19.09 -25.42
N LYS A 56 17.66 -19.54 -25.83
CA LYS A 56 17.25 -20.96 -25.84
C LYS A 56 17.86 -21.75 -27.00
N GLY A 57 19.12 -21.49 -27.29
CA GLY A 57 19.98 -22.33 -28.13
C GLY A 57 21.03 -23.00 -27.27
N LYS A 58 20.64 -24.10 -26.60
CA LYS A 58 21.54 -25.20 -26.18
C LYS A 58 22.57 -24.88 -25.08
N LYS A 59 22.23 -25.12 -23.79
CA LYS A 59 23.00 -26.01 -22.85
C LYS A 59 22.61 -25.90 -21.36
N ARG A 60 22.37 -27.09 -20.78
CA ARG A 60 22.66 -27.63 -19.42
C ARG A 60 21.73 -27.25 -18.24
N MET A 61 20.98 -28.28 -17.80
CA MET A 61 20.10 -28.39 -16.63
C MET A 61 20.65 -27.96 -15.26
N ASN A 62 21.97 -27.91 -15.05
CA ASN A 62 22.55 -27.42 -13.78
C ASN A 62 22.72 -25.90 -13.73
N GLY A 63 22.81 -25.23 -14.88
CA GLY A 63 22.81 -23.77 -14.96
C GLY A 63 21.42 -23.19 -14.75
N GLU A 64 20.38 -23.85 -15.28
CA GLU A 64 18.99 -23.40 -15.20
C GLU A 64 18.50 -23.31 -13.74
N ARG A 65 18.76 -24.31 -12.88
CA ARG A 65 18.35 -24.24 -11.46
C ARG A 65 19.05 -23.13 -10.66
N ALA A 66 20.29 -22.78 -11.01
CA ALA A 66 21.04 -21.69 -10.37
C ALA A 66 20.62 -20.31 -10.90
N GLU A 67 20.36 -20.22 -12.21
CA GLU A 67 19.86 -19.03 -12.90
C GLU A 67 18.40 -18.73 -12.54
N ASP A 68 17.60 -19.78 -12.32
CA ASP A 68 16.21 -19.69 -11.86
C ASP A 68 16.09 -19.18 -10.43
N GLY A 69 17.13 -19.37 -9.61
CA GLY A 69 17.23 -18.73 -8.30
C GLY A 69 17.66 -17.26 -8.38
N ALA A 70 18.43 -16.87 -9.40
CA ALA A 70 19.01 -15.54 -9.51
C ALA A 70 17.96 -14.48 -9.88
N TRP A 71 17.11 -14.76 -10.87
CA TRP A 71 16.05 -13.81 -11.26
C TRP A 71 15.04 -13.59 -10.13
N MET A 72 14.75 -14.63 -9.35
CA MET A 72 13.85 -14.54 -8.21
C MET A 72 14.41 -13.62 -7.13
N ARG A 73 15.71 -13.72 -6.83
CA ARG A 73 16.39 -12.84 -5.87
C ARG A 73 16.32 -11.38 -6.34
N THR A 74 16.65 -11.13 -7.61
CA THR A 74 16.55 -9.78 -8.19
C THR A 74 15.13 -9.24 -8.14
N ALA A 75 14.12 -10.05 -8.50
CA ALA A 75 12.72 -9.64 -8.46
C ALA A 75 12.26 -9.26 -7.04
N MET A 76 12.68 -10.03 -6.03
CA MET A 76 12.38 -9.72 -4.63
C MET A 76 13.08 -8.46 -4.14
N THR A 77 14.36 -8.25 -4.48
CA THR A 77 15.06 -7.01 -4.12
C THR A 77 14.38 -5.80 -4.76
N CYS A 78 13.96 -5.89 -6.03
CA CYS A 78 13.20 -4.83 -6.69
C CYS A 78 11.85 -4.59 -6.00
N PHE A 79 11.14 -5.66 -5.62
CA PHE A 79 9.88 -5.56 -4.89
C PHE A 79 10.06 -4.88 -3.52
N ASN A 80 10.98 -5.37 -2.68
CA ASN A 80 11.27 -4.78 -1.38
C ASN A 80 11.69 -3.32 -1.49
N SER A 81 12.55 -2.99 -2.45
CA SER A 81 12.99 -1.61 -2.70
C SER A 81 11.80 -0.71 -3.07
N THR A 82 10.87 -1.22 -3.88
CA THR A 82 9.67 -0.47 -4.29
C THR A 82 8.75 -0.22 -3.10
N VAL A 83 8.51 -1.24 -2.27
CA VAL A 83 7.67 -1.11 -1.08
C VAL A 83 8.33 -0.18 -0.05
N CYS A 84 9.65 -0.25 0.11
CA CYS A 84 10.42 0.66 0.97
C CYS A 84 10.27 2.12 0.52
N ALA A 85 10.56 2.41 -0.76
CA ALA A 85 10.44 3.74 -1.32
C ALA A 85 9.01 4.29 -1.20
N SER A 86 8.02 3.46 -1.50
CA SER A 86 6.62 3.87 -1.42
C SER A 86 6.16 4.09 0.02
N SER A 87 6.67 3.31 0.98
CA SER A 87 6.42 3.52 2.42
C SER A 87 7.07 4.81 2.92
N ALA A 88 8.24 5.18 2.41
CA ALA A 88 8.90 6.45 2.72
C ALA A 88 8.12 7.66 2.17
N VAL A 89 7.62 7.56 0.92
CA VAL A 89 6.73 8.57 0.35
C VAL A 89 5.47 8.70 1.18
N ASN A 90 4.88 7.58 1.61
CA ASN A 90 3.67 7.61 2.42
C ASN A 90 3.89 8.22 3.81
N LEU A 91 5.05 7.94 4.43
CA LEU A 91 5.46 8.59 5.67
C LEU A 91 5.58 10.11 5.49
N TYR A 92 6.21 10.56 4.40
CA TYR A 92 6.30 11.98 4.07
C TYR A 92 4.92 12.62 3.89
N LEU A 93 4.01 11.97 3.16
CA LEU A 93 2.65 12.49 2.97
C LEU A 93 1.86 12.61 4.28
N PHE A 94 2.05 11.70 5.25
CA PHE A 94 1.42 11.85 6.56
C PHE A 94 1.98 13.03 7.36
N VAL A 95 3.28 13.30 7.26
CA VAL A 95 3.90 14.48 7.90
C VAL A 95 3.36 15.77 7.29
N GLU A 96 3.32 15.84 5.95
CA GLU A 96 2.76 16.98 5.23
C GLU A 96 1.27 17.17 5.54
N ALA A 97 0.48 16.10 5.61
CA ALA A 97 -0.94 16.18 5.95
C ALA A 97 -1.17 16.75 7.36
N VAL A 98 -0.33 16.37 8.35
CA VAL A 98 -0.39 16.94 9.70
C VAL A 98 0.02 18.42 9.69
N TRP A 99 1.07 18.77 8.95
CA TRP A 99 1.53 20.16 8.85
C TRP A 99 0.49 21.06 8.19
N ALA A 100 -0.07 20.63 7.05
CA ALA A 100 -1.14 21.32 6.34
C ALA A 100 -2.42 21.49 7.17
N SER A 101 -2.67 20.58 8.12
CA SER A 101 -3.83 20.64 9.02
C SER A 101 -3.67 21.62 10.19
N GLY A 102 -2.52 22.29 10.33
CA GLY A 102 -2.21 23.18 11.45
C GLY A 102 -1.24 22.60 12.47
N GLY A 103 -0.44 21.60 12.08
CA GLY A 103 0.58 20.99 12.92
C GLY A 103 0.01 20.04 13.98
N VAL A 104 0.77 19.79 15.05
CA VAL A 104 0.43 18.76 16.05
C VAL A 104 -0.91 19.00 16.75
N GLN A 105 -1.35 20.26 16.86
CA GLN A 105 -2.64 20.59 17.46
C GLN A 105 -3.83 20.06 16.64
N SER A 106 -3.65 19.88 15.33
CA SER A 106 -4.66 19.28 14.44
C SER A 106 -4.92 17.80 14.71
N LEU A 107 -4.06 17.13 15.48
CA LEU A 107 -4.30 15.75 15.92
C LEU A 107 -5.53 15.62 16.83
N PHE A 108 -5.95 16.71 17.47
CA PHE A 108 -7.12 16.76 18.35
C PHE A 108 -8.32 17.44 17.71
N LEU A 109 -8.18 17.92 16.47
CA LEU A 109 -9.21 18.65 15.74
C LEU A 109 -9.54 17.91 14.44
N HIS A 110 -10.72 18.14 13.89
CA HIS A 110 -11.00 17.69 12.52
C HIS A 110 -10.24 18.58 11.53
N ALA A 111 -9.59 17.99 10.53
CA ALA A 111 -9.11 18.76 9.40
C ALA A 111 -10.31 19.46 8.73
N THR A 112 -10.14 20.73 8.39
CA THR A 112 -11.14 21.50 7.65
C THR A 112 -10.52 22.13 6.42
N GLY A 113 -11.20 22.05 5.27
CA GLY A 113 -10.81 22.78 4.06
C GLY A 113 -9.68 22.09 3.27
N PRO A 114 -8.68 22.81 2.73
CA PRO A 114 -7.69 22.25 1.81
C PRO A 114 -6.83 21.13 2.42
N ALA A 115 -6.67 21.11 3.74
CA ALA A 115 -5.94 20.07 4.46
C ALA A 115 -6.60 18.68 4.36
N GLU A 116 -7.93 18.62 4.22
CA GLU A 116 -8.66 17.35 4.08
C GLU A 116 -8.22 16.58 2.83
N ALA A 117 -7.91 17.29 1.74
CA ALA A 117 -7.45 16.67 0.50
C ALA A 117 -6.07 16.01 0.68
N GLU A 118 -5.17 16.62 1.45
CA GLU A 118 -3.85 16.05 1.74
C GLU A 118 -3.94 14.81 2.63
N VAL A 119 -4.80 14.87 3.65
CA VAL A 119 -5.08 13.72 4.52
C VAL A 119 -5.65 12.57 3.69
N MET A 120 -6.62 12.85 2.83
CA MET A 120 -7.23 11.82 1.96
C MET A 120 -6.21 11.20 1.01
N ARG A 121 -5.29 12.00 0.45
CA ARG A 121 -4.20 11.50 -0.39
C ARG A 121 -3.28 10.54 0.37
N ALA A 122 -2.86 10.90 1.59
CA ALA A 122 -2.01 10.05 2.42
C ALA A 122 -2.70 8.72 2.79
N PHE A 123 -3.97 8.77 3.19
CA PHE A 123 -4.74 7.56 3.51
C PHE A 123 -4.97 6.67 2.27
N TRP A 124 -5.23 7.27 1.12
CA TRP A 124 -5.40 6.52 -0.13
C TRP A 124 -4.14 5.77 -0.53
N LEU A 125 -2.97 6.43 -0.44
CA LEU A 125 -1.69 5.79 -0.74
C LEU A 125 -1.39 4.66 0.27
N TYR A 126 -1.58 4.92 1.57
CA TYR A 126 -1.40 3.93 2.63
C TYR A 126 -2.24 2.68 2.39
N ARG A 127 -3.54 2.85 2.14
CA ARG A 127 -4.46 1.74 1.82
C ARG A 127 -3.97 0.92 0.63
N THR A 128 -3.51 1.60 -0.42
CA THR A 128 -3.01 0.94 -1.62
C THR A 128 -1.73 0.15 -1.35
N LEU A 129 -0.84 0.68 -0.50
CA LEU A 129 0.38 -0.04 -0.10
C LEU A 129 0.10 -1.33 0.66
N LYS A 130 -0.96 -1.37 1.47
CA LYS A 130 -1.33 -2.60 2.19
C LYS A 130 -1.75 -3.74 1.27
N TYR A 131 -2.35 -3.44 0.12
CA TYR A 131 -2.58 -4.45 -0.91
C TYR A 131 -1.28 -4.95 -1.54
N VAL A 132 -0.30 -4.07 -1.76
CA VAL A 132 1.00 -4.45 -2.33
C VAL A 132 1.78 -5.30 -1.33
N GLU A 133 1.74 -4.99 -0.04
CA GLU A 133 2.40 -5.79 1.01
C GLU A 133 1.82 -7.21 1.12
N LEU A 134 0.54 -7.43 0.78
CA LEU A 134 -0.05 -8.77 0.72
C LEU A 134 0.61 -9.65 -0.37
N LEU A 135 1.21 -9.04 -1.40
CA LEU A 135 1.97 -9.77 -2.41
C LEU A 135 3.22 -10.43 -1.80
N ASP A 136 3.80 -9.90 -0.73
CA ASP A 136 4.91 -10.53 -0.03
C ASP A 136 4.50 -11.92 0.49
N THR A 137 3.31 -12.01 1.08
CA THR A 137 2.70 -13.26 1.53
C THR A 137 2.50 -14.23 0.36
N MET A 138 2.03 -13.74 -0.79
CA MET A 138 1.88 -14.55 -2.01
C MET A 138 3.22 -15.05 -2.55
N LEU A 139 4.27 -14.21 -2.53
CA LEU A 139 5.63 -14.57 -2.95
C LEU A 139 6.26 -15.62 -2.01
N ILE A 140 6.00 -15.56 -0.70
CA ILE A 140 6.44 -16.57 0.26
C ILE A 140 5.79 -17.94 -0.04
N ILE A 141 4.49 -17.96 -0.30
CA ILE A 141 3.74 -19.16 -0.68
C ILE A 141 4.29 -19.73 -2.00
N TYR A 142 4.48 -18.88 -3.01
CA TYR A 142 5.00 -19.28 -4.32
C TYR A 142 6.43 -19.85 -4.23
N ARG A 143 7.25 -19.34 -3.32
CA ARG A 143 8.62 -19.84 -3.08
C ARG A 143 8.66 -21.07 -2.16
N HIS A 144 7.51 -21.54 -1.69
CA HIS A 144 7.39 -22.63 -0.71
C HIS A 144 8.24 -22.42 0.55
N LYS A 145 8.38 -21.16 1.00
CA LYS A 145 9.16 -20.78 2.18
C LYS A 145 8.30 -20.77 3.45
N TRP A 146 7.69 -21.92 3.77
CA TRP A 146 6.74 -22.08 4.89
C TRP A 146 7.28 -21.63 6.26
N ARG A 147 8.60 -21.71 6.48
CA ARG A 147 9.22 -21.24 7.72
C ARG A 147 9.06 -19.72 7.95
N GLN A 148 8.87 -18.94 6.89
CA GLN A 148 8.63 -17.49 6.96
C GLN A 148 7.14 -17.15 7.11
N LEU A 149 6.25 -18.09 6.76
CA LEU A 149 4.80 -17.92 6.83
C LEU A 149 4.28 -18.41 8.19
N SER A 150 4.41 -17.56 9.22
CA SER A 150 3.82 -17.83 10.53
C SER A 150 2.34 -17.42 10.57
N PHE A 151 1.57 -18.01 11.48
CA PHE A 151 0.20 -17.58 11.75
C PHE A 151 0.12 -16.08 12.07
N LEU A 152 1.10 -15.58 12.84
CA LEU A 152 1.18 -14.16 13.20
C LEU A 152 1.39 -13.27 11.98
N HIS A 153 2.22 -13.67 11.02
CA HIS A 153 2.44 -12.91 9.78
C HIS A 153 1.14 -12.79 8.98
N VAL A 154 0.42 -13.90 8.77
CA VAL A 154 -0.84 -13.89 8.03
C VAL A 154 -1.92 -13.10 8.75
N TYR A 155 -2.08 -13.30 10.06
CA TYR A 155 -3.03 -12.54 10.87
C TYR A 155 -2.73 -11.04 10.86
N HIS A 156 -1.46 -10.66 10.99
CA HIS A 156 -1.03 -9.26 10.94
C HIS A 156 -1.33 -8.60 9.59
N HIS A 157 -0.90 -9.20 8.47
CA HIS A 157 -1.12 -8.62 7.14
C HIS A 157 -2.61 -8.54 6.76
N THR A 158 -3.41 -9.53 7.15
CA THR A 158 -4.86 -9.50 6.90
C THR A 158 -5.59 -8.48 7.77
N SER A 159 -5.28 -8.42 9.07
CA SER A 159 -5.92 -7.45 9.99
C SER A 159 -5.56 -6.00 9.64
N ILE A 160 -4.29 -5.69 9.36
CA ILE A 160 -3.86 -4.33 8.98
C ILE A 160 -4.48 -3.91 7.64
N LEU A 161 -4.65 -4.83 6.69
CA LEU A 161 -5.32 -4.52 5.41
C LEU A 161 -6.78 -4.10 5.64
N VAL A 162 -7.52 -4.86 6.46
CA VAL A 162 -8.91 -4.54 6.79
C VAL A 162 -9.00 -3.22 7.57
N LEU A 163 -8.12 -3.01 8.54
CA LEU A 163 -8.06 -1.76 9.30
C LEU A 163 -7.74 -0.56 8.41
N ALA A 164 -6.85 -0.70 7.43
CA ALA A 164 -6.51 0.35 6.48
C ALA A 164 -7.71 0.73 5.58
N GLU A 165 -8.49 -0.26 5.14
CA GLU A 165 -9.73 -0.03 4.38
C GLU A 165 -10.79 0.68 5.21
N VAL A 166 -10.97 0.26 6.47
CA VAL A 166 -11.91 0.90 7.39
C VAL A 166 -11.48 2.33 7.71
N ALA A 167 -10.19 2.55 7.97
CA ALA A 167 -9.64 3.87 8.24
C ALA A 167 -9.85 4.83 7.06
N TYR A 168 -9.61 4.37 5.83
CA TYR A 168 -9.84 5.19 4.63
C TYR A 168 -11.32 5.54 4.42
N LYS A 169 -12.23 4.58 4.62
CA LYS A 169 -13.66 4.76 4.32
C LYS A 169 -14.43 5.52 5.38
N PHE A 170 -14.15 5.26 6.65
CA PHE A 170 -14.98 5.73 7.77
C PHE A 170 -14.27 6.74 8.65
N CYS A 171 -12.93 6.68 8.74
CA CYS A 171 -12.16 7.48 9.69
C CYS A 171 -10.90 8.13 9.08
N PRO A 172 -11.00 8.94 8.00
CA PRO A 172 -9.85 9.67 7.44
C PRO A 172 -9.48 10.88 8.31
N TRP A 173 -9.25 10.63 9.61
CA TRP A 173 -9.06 11.67 10.62
C TRP A 173 -7.57 11.89 10.82
N VAL A 174 -7.18 13.16 10.98
CA VAL A 174 -5.78 13.54 11.25
C VAL A 174 -5.25 12.89 12.52
N SER A 175 -6.11 12.65 13.52
CA SER A 175 -5.78 11.94 14.76
C SER A 175 -5.24 10.52 14.55
N VAL A 176 -5.64 9.84 13.47
CA VAL A 176 -5.21 8.47 13.14
C VAL A 176 -3.89 8.46 12.35
N ALA A 177 -3.56 9.58 11.69
CA ALA A 177 -2.37 9.70 10.84
C ALA A 177 -1.04 9.33 11.56
N PRO A 178 -0.78 9.71 12.83
CA PRO A 178 0.44 9.32 13.52
C PRO A 178 0.64 7.81 13.66
N MET A 179 -0.45 7.06 13.92
CA MET A 179 -0.37 5.59 14.04
C MET A 179 -0.01 4.96 12.69
N LEU A 180 -0.62 5.46 11.60
CA LEU A 180 -0.36 4.97 10.24
C LEU A 180 1.03 5.40 9.74
N ALA A 181 1.49 6.59 10.13
CA ALA A 181 2.84 7.08 9.88
C ALA A 181 3.88 6.21 10.59
N LEU A 182 3.67 5.87 11.87
CA LEU A 182 4.56 4.97 12.60
C LEU A 182 4.63 3.59 11.94
N ASN A 183 3.49 3.05 11.50
CA ASN A 183 3.48 1.81 10.74
C ASN A 183 4.32 1.96 9.45
N SER A 184 4.13 3.04 8.69
CA SER A 184 4.92 3.31 7.48
C SER A 184 6.42 3.41 7.78
N ALA A 185 6.82 4.04 8.90
CA ALA A 185 8.21 4.12 9.33
C ALA A 185 8.82 2.75 9.67
N VAL A 186 8.06 1.89 10.36
CA VAL A 186 8.47 0.49 10.62
C VAL A 186 8.64 -0.27 9.30
N HIS A 187 7.75 -0.08 8.33
CA HIS A 187 7.87 -0.71 7.01
C HIS A 187 9.08 -0.20 6.22
N VAL A 188 9.44 1.08 6.32
CA VAL A 188 10.70 1.60 5.76
C VAL A 188 11.90 0.90 6.38
N ALA A 189 11.94 0.78 7.71
CA ALA A 189 13.05 0.10 8.40
C ALA A 189 13.12 -1.40 8.05
N MET A 190 11.97 -2.07 7.99
CA MET A 190 11.88 -3.49 7.65
C MET A 190 12.32 -3.74 6.20
N TYR A 191 11.69 -3.11 5.22
CA TYR A 191 12.04 -3.32 3.80
C TYR A 191 13.39 -2.69 3.42
N GLY A 192 13.91 -1.74 4.22
CA GLY A 192 15.28 -1.25 4.09
C GLY A 192 16.34 -2.26 4.55
N TYR A 193 15.98 -3.17 5.46
CA TYR A 193 16.87 -4.26 5.91
C TYR A 193 16.88 -5.45 4.93
N TRP A 194 15.77 -5.71 4.24
CA TRP A 194 15.53 -6.90 3.41
C TRP A 194 15.84 -6.73 1.93
#